data_AF-A0A947TK11-F1
#
_entry.id   AF-A0A947TK11-F1
#
_cell.length_a   1.000
_cell.length_b   1.000
_cell.length_c   1.000
_cell.angle_alpha   90.00
_cell.angle_beta   90.00
_cell.angle_gamma   90.00
#
_symmetry.space_group_name_H-M   'P 1'
#
loop_
_entity.id
_entity.type
_entity.pdbx_description
1 polymer ?
#
loop_
_entity_poly.entity_id
_entity_poly.type
_entity_poly.pdbx_seq_one_letter_code
_entity_poly.pdbx_strand_id
1 'polypeptide(L)'
;MSCQNILVWLPSPMGDAVMATPALRCIKNLFENDKIFFCSNRTVAEVLADCPFADEWITLKSHNPFAVASELKKYNFDSAILFKNSFASALAVFLAGVKTRIGYARDGRGIFLTEKLVPPKIGLSRYKPISALDYYLAVASWLGADSSDRKLELCVNEEDRKEVLEKFGEKLNGQNPLVILVPGGAFGPSKIWPEERFSQTADFLIEKFSANVFVSVSPAKEEIQIADKICSKAKHPIVNLAQNPLTLSQLKALFSFAELVITNDTGPRHIAIALGRKIITLFGPNNPIWTENDYPDEIKIVADVPCAPCDKPVCKKDKHYCMESITADAVCKTAEKFLAGDKKTNELVEISPNFTVRSDFVDCFKQLGLESMDDIFNFAQGKSLTKPNLASFRERIVFDTQNPKTTLFLKRYQNIPKLNQLKNWLARRKKISAMACDHQPAEELRKLGINTPRTIAFGQQWRGLFEKRSFIITEKIPDSSSLEEKLPKNRKNFIENLAAFVRKFHNTGFRHRDLYLCHIFCDSRGQFTLIDLNRVFKPLLFSKKYLIKDLTQLYYSAPGDIVTKTDRLRFLLAYLQKDKLSKQDKLLIKKIKSKARQMVKHDKKHNRTAPFES
;
A
#
# COMPACT_ATOMS: atom_id res chain seq x y z
N MET A 1 -2.08 33.28 17.40
CA MET A 1 -2.57 32.15 18.21
C MET A 1 -1.40 31.68 19.04
N SER A 2 -1.57 31.48 20.35
CA SER A 2 -0.51 30.96 21.21
C SER A 2 -0.23 29.49 20.87
N CYS A 3 1.03 29.13 20.67
CA CYS A 3 1.49 27.75 20.52
C CYS A 3 1.07 26.94 21.76
N GLN A 4 0.35 25.84 21.57
CA GLN A 4 -0.12 24.97 22.64
C GLN A 4 0.89 23.85 22.92
N ASN A 5 0.93 23.37 24.17
CA ASN A 5 1.64 22.16 24.55
C ASN A 5 0.66 20.98 24.57
N ILE A 6 0.86 20.02 23.66
CA ILE A 6 -0.02 18.86 23.48
C ILE A 6 0.71 17.59 23.91
N LEU A 7 0.15 16.89 24.90
CA LEU A 7 0.63 15.57 25.31
C LEU A 7 -0.04 14.49 24.45
N VAL A 8 0.74 13.62 23.82
CA VAL A 8 0.24 12.38 23.21
C VAL A 8 0.80 11.19 23.97
N TRP A 9 -0.08 10.46 24.67
CA TRP A 9 0.31 9.28 25.43
C TRP A 9 0.10 8.02 24.59
N LEU A 10 1.21 7.51 24.05
CA LEU A 10 1.27 6.42 23.10
C LEU A 10 0.86 5.07 23.71
N PRO A 11 0.39 4.11 22.88
CA PRO A 11 0.18 2.73 23.34
C PRO A 11 1.50 2.10 23.79
N SER A 12 1.42 1.09 24.65
CA SER A 12 2.60 0.45 25.23
C SER A 12 3.21 -0.67 24.37
N PRO A 13 2.44 -1.53 23.69
CA PRO A 13 3.01 -2.50 22.76
C PRO A 13 3.63 -1.80 21.55
N MET A 14 4.81 -2.25 21.14
CA MET A 14 5.51 -1.72 19.97
C MET A 14 4.67 -1.82 18.69
N GLY A 15 4.00 -2.96 18.46
CA GLY A 15 3.14 -3.15 17.29
C GLY A 15 2.00 -2.13 17.22
N ASP A 16 1.36 -1.85 18.35
CA ASP A 16 0.31 -0.84 18.46
C ASP A 16 0.85 0.56 18.18
N ALA A 17 2.05 0.89 18.66
CA ALA A 17 2.67 2.19 18.38
C ALA A 17 2.97 2.38 16.89
N VAL A 18 3.45 1.34 16.21
CA VAL A 18 3.65 1.38 14.76
C VAL A 18 2.32 1.48 14.01
N MET A 19 1.27 0.76 14.45
CA MET A 19 -0.08 0.89 13.89
C MET A 19 -0.72 2.26 14.16
N ALA A 20 -0.27 2.99 15.17
CA ALA A 20 -0.72 4.35 15.46
C ALA A 20 -0.07 5.41 14.57
N THR A 21 1.02 5.09 13.85
CA THR A 21 1.78 6.07 13.04
C THR A 21 0.92 6.86 12.05
N PRO A 22 -0.11 6.31 11.37
CA PRO A 22 -0.96 7.10 10.50
C PRO A 22 -1.74 8.16 11.28
N ALA A 23 -2.26 7.81 12.47
CA ALA A 23 -2.94 8.75 13.35
C ALA A 23 -1.99 9.81 13.91
N LEU A 24 -0.74 9.44 14.24
CA LEU A 24 0.28 10.38 14.71
C LEU A 24 0.65 11.39 13.61
N ARG A 25 0.82 10.95 12.37
CA ARG A 25 1.01 11.83 11.20
C ARG A 25 -0.16 12.81 11.05
N CYS A 26 -1.39 12.32 11.10
CA CYS A 26 -2.59 13.15 11.02
C CYS A 26 -2.64 14.21 12.14
N ILE A 27 -2.30 13.82 13.37
CA ILE A 27 -2.27 14.72 14.54
C ILE A 27 -1.16 15.77 14.38
N LYS A 28 0.06 15.38 13.96
CA LYS A 28 1.15 16.34 13.71
C LYS A 28 0.79 17.37 12.63
N ASN A 29 0.11 16.93 11.57
CA ASN A 29 -0.37 17.84 10.51
C ASN A 29 -1.48 18.77 11.00
N LEU A 30 -2.39 18.28 11.85
CA LEU A 30 -3.46 19.10 12.42
C LEU A 30 -2.92 20.20 13.35
N PHE A 31 -1.87 19.87 14.11
CA PHE A 31 -1.25 20.73 15.12
C PHE A 31 0.15 21.17 14.68
N GLU A 32 0.33 21.54 13.41
CA GLU A 32 1.65 21.86 12.83
C GLU A 32 2.34 23.06 13.50
N ASN A 33 1.56 23.95 14.14
CA ASN A 33 2.05 25.16 14.82
C ASN A 33 2.15 25.00 16.35
N ASP A 34 1.79 23.83 16.88
CA ASP A 34 1.81 23.52 18.31
C ASP A 34 2.95 22.56 18.65
N LYS A 35 3.34 22.50 19.93
CA LYS A 35 4.40 21.62 20.40
C LYS A 35 3.82 20.30 20.90
N ILE A 36 4.21 19.21 20.26
CA ILE A 36 3.73 17.85 20.55
C ILE A 36 4.78 17.10 21.37
N PHE A 37 4.36 16.62 22.55
CA PHE A 37 5.18 15.82 23.46
C PHE A 37 4.67 14.39 23.48
N PHE A 38 5.55 13.43 23.20
CA PHE A 38 5.21 12.01 23.30
C PHE A 38 5.57 11.45 24.66
N CYS A 39 4.62 10.75 25.28
CA CYS A 39 4.88 9.95 26.47
C CYS A 39 4.71 8.46 26.15
N SER A 40 5.75 7.67 26.40
CA SER A 40 5.76 6.24 26.09
C SER A 40 6.78 5.47 26.94
N ASN A 41 6.90 4.17 26.71
CA ASN A 41 8.02 3.39 27.24
C ASN A 41 9.24 3.46 26.30
N ARG A 42 10.40 2.99 26.77
CA ARG A 42 11.64 3.05 26.00
C ARG A 42 11.54 2.35 24.62
N THR A 43 10.93 1.17 24.55
CA THR A 43 10.79 0.42 23.31
C THR A 43 9.97 1.17 22.26
N VAL A 44 8.89 1.84 22.65
CA VAL A 44 8.06 2.64 21.76
C VAL A 44 8.78 3.92 21.33
N ALA A 45 9.54 4.54 22.23
CA ALA A 45 10.40 5.67 21.87
C ALA A 45 11.46 5.28 20.84
N GLU A 46 12.14 4.15 21.03
CA GLU A 46 13.16 3.65 20.11
C GLU A 46 12.58 3.22 18.75
N VAL A 47 11.39 2.58 18.71
CA VAL A 47 10.81 2.17 17.42
C VAL A 47 10.39 3.37 16.58
N LEU A 48 9.82 4.40 17.21
CA LEU A 48 9.36 5.63 16.55
C LEU A 48 10.44 6.71 16.44
N ALA A 49 11.66 6.42 16.88
CA ALA A 49 12.79 7.34 16.74
C ALA A 49 12.95 7.76 15.26
N ASP A 50 13.47 8.98 15.07
CA ASP A 50 13.65 9.65 13.78
C ASP A 50 12.35 9.99 13.02
N CYS A 51 11.19 9.54 13.49
CA CYS A 51 9.91 9.89 12.88
C CYS A 51 9.49 11.31 13.30
N PRO A 52 9.09 12.20 12.37
CA PRO A 52 8.82 13.61 12.66
C PRO A 52 7.43 13.86 13.26
N PHE A 53 7.00 13.03 14.21
CA PHE A 53 5.65 13.11 14.81
C PHE A 53 5.60 13.88 16.13
N ALA A 54 6.74 13.99 16.82
CA ALA A 54 6.87 14.66 18.10
C ALA A 54 8.01 15.66 18.08
N ASP A 55 7.85 16.72 18.84
CA ASP A 55 8.87 17.73 19.09
C ASP A 55 9.71 17.38 20.32
N GLU A 56 9.14 16.63 21.28
CA GLU A 56 9.80 16.22 22.52
C GLU A 56 9.33 14.83 22.98
N TRP A 57 10.20 14.15 23.74
CA TRP A 57 9.91 12.84 24.35
C TRP A 57 9.96 12.92 25.88
N ILE A 58 8.96 12.33 26.53
CA ILE A 58 8.85 12.25 27.99
C ILE A 58 8.97 10.79 28.41
N THR A 59 10.04 10.52 29.15
CA THR A 59 10.26 9.22 29.81
C THR A 59 9.85 9.34 31.27
N LEU A 60 8.76 8.67 31.64
CA LEU A 60 8.26 8.69 33.00
C LEU A 60 9.16 7.91 33.95
N LYS A 61 9.42 8.48 35.13
CA LYS A 61 10.25 7.85 36.17
C LYS A 61 9.46 6.92 37.10
N SER A 62 8.12 7.00 37.04
CA SER A 62 7.23 6.25 37.91
C SER A 62 6.02 5.72 37.15
N HIS A 63 5.43 4.64 37.65
CA HIS A 63 4.14 4.14 37.21
C HIS A 63 2.99 4.60 38.14
N ASN A 64 3.31 5.23 39.27
CA ASN A 64 2.30 5.74 40.19
C ASN A 64 1.64 7.01 39.60
N PRO A 65 0.29 7.05 39.46
CA PRO A 65 -0.39 8.14 38.77
C PRO A 65 -0.21 9.52 39.45
N PHE A 66 0.00 9.58 40.77
CA PHE A 66 0.22 10.84 41.49
C PHE A 66 1.62 11.40 41.22
N ALA A 67 2.65 10.53 41.22
CA ALA A 67 4.01 10.92 40.87
C ALA A 67 4.09 11.35 39.40
N VAL A 68 3.43 10.60 38.51
CA VAL A 68 3.34 10.97 37.08
C VAL A 68 2.61 12.29 36.90
N ALA A 69 1.52 12.55 37.63
CA ALA A 69 0.81 13.83 37.55
C ALA A 69 1.72 15.01 37.95
N SER A 70 2.51 14.86 39.02
CA SER A 70 3.49 15.87 39.45
C SER A 70 4.57 16.13 38.39
N GLU A 71 5.02 15.07 37.70
CA GLU A 71 5.96 15.19 36.58
C GLU A 71 5.34 15.91 35.38
N LEU A 72 4.10 15.54 34.98
CA LEU A 72 3.41 16.14 33.85
C LEU A 72 3.03 17.61 34.07
N LYS A 73 2.77 18.03 35.32
CA LYS A 73 2.49 19.44 35.67
C LYS A 73 3.59 20.40 35.22
N LYS A 74 4.84 19.95 35.17
CA LYS A 74 5.99 20.78 34.80
C LYS A 74 5.96 21.30 33.36
N TYR A 75 5.17 20.67 32.50
CA TYR A 75 5.10 20.98 31.07
C TYR A 75 3.90 21.87 30.71
N ASN A 76 2.98 22.13 31.65
CA ASN A 76 1.78 22.96 31.44
C ASN A 76 0.99 22.59 30.17
N PHE A 77 0.63 21.31 30.00
CA PHE A 77 -0.12 20.86 28.83
C PHE A 77 -1.52 21.48 28.76
N ASP A 78 -1.87 22.00 27.58
CA ASP A 78 -3.21 22.48 27.25
C ASP A 78 -4.16 21.30 27.00
N SER A 79 -3.66 20.30 26.28
CA SER A 79 -4.42 19.14 25.82
C SER A 79 -3.63 17.84 25.97
N ALA A 80 -4.34 16.74 26.21
CA ALA A 80 -3.78 15.40 26.24
C ALA A 80 -4.60 14.41 25.41
N ILE A 81 -3.95 13.71 24.49
CA ILE A 81 -4.51 12.68 23.62
C ILE A 81 -4.03 11.31 24.11
N LEU A 82 -4.95 10.46 24.55
CA LEU A 82 -4.64 9.20 25.23
C LEU A 82 -4.96 7.97 24.36
N PHE A 83 -3.95 7.48 23.64
CA PHE A 83 -4.02 6.21 22.92
C PHE A 83 -3.95 5.00 23.86
N LYS A 84 -3.15 5.09 24.93
CA LYS A 84 -3.13 4.06 25.99
C LYS A 84 -4.45 4.03 26.73
N ASN A 85 -5.12 2.88 26.84
CA ASN A 85 -6.44 2.72 27.47
C ASN A 85 -6.46 2.58 28.99
N SER A 86 -5.32 2.70 29.68
CA SER A 86 -5.27 2.44 31.13
C SER A 86 -6.02 3.50 31.96
N PHE A 87 -6.69 3.06 33.02
CA PHE A 87 -7.29 3.95 34.03
C PHE A 87 -6.25 4.89 34.64
N ALA A 88 -5.09 4.35 35.01
CA ALA A 88 -3.99 5.10 35.63
C ALA A 88 -3.47 6.27 34.76
N SER A 89 -3.38 6.10 33.44
CA SER A 89 -2.93 7.20 32.56
C SER A 89 -3.95 8.33 32.50
N ALA A 90 -5.24 8.00 32.41
CA ALA A 90 -6.30 9.03 32.42
C ALA A 90 -6.36 9.77 33.78
N LEU A 91 -6.21 9.04 34.89
CA LEU A 91 -6.15 9.62 36.23
C LEU A 91 -4.93 10.56 36.38
N ALA A 92 -3.75 10.14 35.93
CA ALA A 92 -2.54 10.95 36.03
C ALA A 92 -2.67 12.29 35.27
N VAL A 93 -3.21 12.26 34.05
CA VAL A 93 -3.45 13.48 33.26
C VAL A 93 -4.53 14.37 33.89
N PHE A 94 -5.57 13.78 34.47
CA PHE A 94 -6.58 14.51 35.22
C PHE A 94 -5.99 15.22 36.45
N LEU A 95 -5.20 14.50 37.27
CA LEU A 95 -4.51 15.05 38.44
C LEU A 95 -3.44 16.09 38.07
N ALA A 96 -2.89 16.00 36.85
CA ALA A 96 -1.98 17.00 36.31
C ALA A 96 -2.68 18.32 35.94
N GLY A 97 -4.02 18.36 35.93
CA GLY A 97 -4.78 19.58 35.65
C GLY A 97 -4.91 19.93 34.16
N VAL A 98 -4.58 19.00 33.25
CA VAL A 98 -4.71 19.21 31.80
C VAL A 98 -6.16 19.42 31.43
N LYS A 99 -6.52 20.53 30.79
CA LYS A 99 -7.93 20.93 30.61
C LYS A 99 -8.67 20.05 29.62
N THR A 100 -8.08 19.79 28.46
CA THR A 100 -8.68 18.96 27.41
C THR A 100 -8.05 17.57 27.42
N ARG A 101 -8.86 16.52 27.62
CA ARG A 101 -8.40 15.13 27.79
C ARG A 101 -9.21 14.23 26.88
N ILE A 102 -8.59 13.80 25.77
CA ILE A 102 -9.23 13.08 24.67
C ILE A 102 -8.83 11.60 24.70
N GLY A 103 -9.80 10.70 24.51
CA GLY A 103 -9.51 9.29 24.29
C GLY A 103 -10.76 8.41 24.36
N TYR A 104 -10.59 7.11 24.19
CA TYR A 104 -11.69 6.17 24.32
C TYR A 104 -12.13 5.97 25.77
N ALA A 105 -13.43 6.04 26.03
CA ALA A 105 -14.02 5.72 27.34
C ALA A 105 -14.10 4.19 27.55
N ARG A 106 -12.95 3.59 27.89
CA ARG A 106 -12.81 2.17 28.24
C ARG A 106 -12.50 1.98 29.72
N ASP A 107 -12.91 0.83 30.23
CA ASP A 107 -12.46 0.29 31.52
C ASP A 107 -12.58 1.31 32.68
N GLY A 108 -13.73 2.01 32.73
CA GLY A 108 -14.06 3.00 33.75
C GLY A 108 -13.35 4.35 33.65
N ARG A 109 -12.31 4.49 32.81
CA ARG A 109 -11.48 5.72 32.74
C ARG A 109 -12.21 6.94 32.19
N GLY A 110 -13.38 6.75 31.60
CA GLY A 110 -14.17 7.79 30.96
C GLY A 110 -14.51 8.96 31.89
N ILE A 111 -14.59 8.75 33.21
CA ILE A 111 -14.85 9.83 34.18
C ILE A 111 -13.78 10.93 34.16
N PHE A 112 -12.55 10.59 33.75
CA PHE A 112 -11.43 11.53 33.70
C PHE A 112 -11.25 12.20 32.33
N LEU A 113 -12.00 11.81 31.31
CA LEU A 113 -11.89 12.39 29.97
C LEU A 113 -12.89 13.54 29.79
N THR A 114 -12.49 14.60 29.08
CA THR A 114 -13.44 15.65 28.66
C THR A 114 -14.08 15.31 27.32
N GLU A 115 -13.31 14.71 26.42
CA GLU A 115 -13.77 14.27 25.11
C GLU A 115 -13.63 12.76 24.97
N LYS A 116 -14.77 12.09 24.80
CA LYS A 116 -14.87 10.64 24.96
C LYS A 116 -15.29 10.01 23.65
N LEU A 117 -14.42 9.18 23.10
CA LEU A 117 -14.81 8.24 22.06
C LEU A 117 -15.44 7.01 22.70
N VAL A 118 -16.59 6.59 22.20
CA VAL A 118 -17.27 5.38 22.69
C VAL A 118 -16.81 4.19 21.85
N PRO A 119 -16.14 3.19 22.45
CA PRO A 119 -15.72 2.00 21.71
C PRO A 119 -16.96 1.21 21.28
N PRO A 120 -17.00 0.69 20.03
CA PRO A 120 -18.10 -0.14 19.58
C PRO A 120 -18.19 -1.43 20.42
N LYS A 121 -19.40 -1.85 20.77
CA LYS A 121 -19.67 -3.05 21.57
C LYS A 121 -20.54 -4.06 20.82
N ILE A 122 -20.37 -5.34 21.15
CA ILE A 122 -21.25 -6.45 20.81
C ILE A 122 -21.99 -6.84 22.10
N GLY A 123 -23.31 -6.65 22.10
CA GLY A 123 -24.11 -6.79 23.32
C GLY A 123 -23.79 -5.73 24.39
N LEU A 124 -24.04 -6.06 25.65
CA LEU A 124 -23.95 -5.10 26.76
C LEU A 124 -22.50 -4.82 27.23
N SER A 125 -21.58 -5.77 27.09
CA SER A 125 -20.26 -5.71 27.75
C SER A 125 -19.05 -5.97 26.85
N ARG A 126 -19.17 -6.71 25.75
CA ARG A 126 -18.02 -7.12 24.94
C ARG A 126 -17.66 -6.05 23.91
N TYR A 127 -16.39 -5.67 23.82
CA TYR A 127 -15.95 -4.76 22.76
C TYR A 127 -15.98 -5.47 21.40
N LYS A 128 -16.43 -4.76 20.37
CA LYS A 128 -16.36 -5.25 18.99
C LYS A 128 -14.89 -5.31 18.57
N PRO A 129 -14.43 -6.40 17.93
CA PRO A 129 -13.11 -6.45 17.35
C PRO A 129 -13.02 -5.43 16.22
N ILE A 130 -12.10 -4.49 16.38
CA ILE A 130 -11.77 -3.46 15.39
C ILE A 130 -10.26 -3.40 15.27
N SER A 131 -9.78 -3.10 14.07
CA SER A 131 -8.35 -2.95 13.82
C SER A 131 -7.79 -1.85 14.72
N ALA A 132 -6.63 -2.07 15.32
CA ALA A 132 -5.91 -1.05 16.06
C ALA A 132 -5.58 0.18 15.18
N LEU A 133 -5.34 -0.03 13.88
CA LEU A 133 -5.17 1.07 12.93
C LEU A 133 -6.42 1.97 12.87
N ASP A 134 -7.60 1.36 12.67
CA ASP A 134 -8.88 2.10 12.67
C ASP A 134 -9.16 2.74 14.02
N TYR A 135 -8.81 2.05 15.09
CA TYR A 135 -8.96 2.53 16.46
C TYR A 135 -8.23 3.86 16.66
N TYR A 136 -6.95 3.94 16.29
CA TYR A 136 -6.15 5.15 16.45
C TYR A 136 -6.54 6.24 15.45
N LEU A 137 -6.81 5.90 14.19
CA LEU A 137 -7.27 6.86 13.18
C LEU A 137 -8.60 7.51 13.55
N ALA A 138 -9.49 6.79 14.25
CA ALA A 138 -10.74 7.36 14.76
C ALA A 138 -10.50 8.47 15.80
N VAL A 139 -9.43 8.39 16.60
CA VAL A 139 -9.04 9.48 17.52
C VAL A 139 -8.57 10.71 16.73
N ALA A 140 -7.72 10.52 15.72
CA ALA A 140 -7.29 11.63 14.86
C ALA A 140 -8.48 12.26 14.10
N SER A 141 -9.39 11.43 13.60
CA SER A 141 -10.61 11.89 12.92
C SER A 141 -11.56 12.64 13.86
N TRP A 142 -11.66 12.22 15.13
CA TRP A 142 -12.45 12.93 16.15
C TRP A 142 -11.93 14.35 16.38
N LEU A 143 -10.61 14.53 16.34
CA LEU A 143 -9.95 15.84 16.44
C LEU A 143 -10.13 16.70 15.17
N GLY A 144 -10.70 16.14 14.10
CA GLY A 144 -10.93 16.82 12.83
C GLY A 144 -9.82 16.66 11.79
N ALA A 145 -8.84 15.78 12.03
CA ALA A 145 -7.77 15.51 11.06
C ALA A 145 -8.27 14.68 9.87
N ASP A 146 -7.69 14.90 8.68
CA ASP A 146 -7.88 14.02 7.53
C ASP A 146 -7.16 12.67 7.78
N SER A 147 -7.96 11.63 8.02
CA SER A 147 -7.51 10.27 8.34
C SER A 147 -7.51 9.32 7.13
N SER A 148 -7.55 9.87 5.91
CA SER A 148 -7.65 9.07 4.69
C SER A 148 -6.37 8.31 4.31
N ASP A 149 -5.20 8.81 4.72
CA ASP A 149 -3.93 8.11 4.53
C ASP A 149 -3.68 7.13 5.67
N ARG A 150 -3.82 5.85 5.35
CA ARG A 150 -3.75 4.71 6.28
C ARG A 150 -2.37 4.05 6.31
N LYS A 151 -1.40 4.57 5.56
CA LYS A 151 -0.07 3.96 5.42
C LYS A 151 0.72 4.07 6.72
N LEU A 152 1.10 2.93 7.29
CA LEU A 152 2.07 2.83 8.38
C LEU A 152 3.44 3.30 7.89
N GLU A 153 4.19 3.97 8.73
CA GLU A 153 5.53 4.44 8.38
C GLU A 153 6.48 4.43 9.57
N LEU A 154 7.74 4.17 9.27
CA LEU A 154 8.85 4.27 10.19
C LEU A 154 10.04 4.89 9.46
N CYS A 155 10.82 5.68 10.18
CA CYS A 155 12.07 6.22 9.69
C CYS A 155 13.24 5.28 10.06
N VAL A 156 14.16 5.15 9.12
CA VAL A 156 15.41 4.43 9.29
C VAL A 156 16.51 5.47 9.38
N ASN A 157 17.31 5.39 10.44
CA ASN A 157 18.47 6.25 10.60
C ASN A 157 19.58 5.78 9.62
N GLU A 158 20.16 6.71 8.87
CA GLU A 158 21.17 6.39 7.86
C GLU A 158 22.50 5.92 8.48
N GLU A 159 22.81 6.32 9.72
CA GLU A 159 24.01 5.84 10.41
C GLU A 159 23.82 4.39 10.87
N ASP A 160 22.67 4.06 11.47
CA ASP A 160 22.32 2.66 11.77
C ASP A 160 22.30 1.78 10.52
N ARG A 161 21.89 2.35 9.38
CA ARG A 161 21.93 1.67 8.07
C ARG A 161 23.36 1.32 7.66
N LYS A 162 24.33 2.23 7.86
CA LYS A 162 25.74 1.96 7.59
C LYS A 162 26.31 0.94 8.58
N GLU A 163 26.07 1.10 9.87
CA GLU A 163 26.57 0.17 10.90
C GLU A 163 26.10 -1.27 10.65
N VAL A 164 24.82 -1.44 10.25
CA VAL A 164 24.27 -2.75 9.89
C VAL A 164 24.93 -3.31 8.62
N LEU A 165 25.24 -2.46 7.63
CA LEU A 165 25.98 -2.86 6.43
C LEU A 165 27.42 -3.23 6.74
N GLU A 166 28.09 -2.53 7.66
CA GLU A 166 29.45 -2.89 8.09
C GLU A 166 29.44 -4.24 8.82
N LYS A 167 28.43 -4.46 9.67
CA LYS A 167 28.31 -5.69 10.46
C LYS A 167 27.94 -6.93 9.63
N PHE A 168 27.14 -6.77 8.57
CA PHE A 168 26.60 -7.89 7.79
C PHE A 168 26.78 -7.76 6.27
N GLY A 169 27.68 -6.91 5.80
CA GLY A 169 27.76 -6.46 4.40
C GLY A 169 27.83 -7.57 3.37
N GLU A 170 28.57 -8.64 3.62
CA GLU A 170 28.64 -9.81 2.73
C GLU A 170 27.27 -10.45 2.47
N LYS A 171 26.38 -10.42 3.47
CA LYS A 171 25.02 -10.98 3.39
C LYS A 171 23.96 -9.97 2.95
N LEU A 172 24.29 -8.67 2.95
CA LEU A 172 23.34 -7.60 2.61
C LEU A 172 23.59 -6.98 1.22
N ASN A 173 24.83 -6.98 0.73
CA ASN A 173 25.22 -6.37 -0.55
C ASN A 173 25.21 -7.35 -1.74
N GLY A 174 24.83 -8.61 -1.51
CA GLY A 174 24.81 -9.66 -2.54
C GLY A 174 23.58 -9.61 -3.45
N GLN A 175 23.62 -10.42 -4.51
CA GLN A 175 22.45 -10.65 -5.39
C GLN A 175 21.34 -11.47 -4.71
N ASN A 176 21.66 -12.10 -3.57
CA ASN A 176 20.80 -13.04 -2.88
C ASN A 176 19.66 -12.33 -2.12
N PRO A 177 18.49 -12.94 -1.99
CA PRO A 177 17.40 -12.40 -1.19
C PRO A 177 17.72 -12.43 0.30
N LEU A 178 17.48 -11.31 1.00
CA LEU A 178 17.51 -11.28 2.46
C LEU A 178 16.14 -11.70 2.99
N VAL A 179 16.10 -12.77 3.78
CA VAL A 179 14.89 -13.24 4.47
C VAL A 179 15.08 -13.17 5.98
N ILE A 180 14.14 -12.54 6.67
CA ILE A 180 14.14 -12.46 8.13
C ILE A 180 13.01 -13.32 8.69
N LEU A 181 13.36 -14.29 9.53
CA LEU A 181 12.43 -15.11 10.29
C LEU A 181 12.22 -14.47 11.67
N VAL A 182 10.97 -14.32 12.08
CA VAL A 182 10.59 -13.76 13.39
C VAL A 182 9.75 -14.79 14.13
N PRO A 183 10.38 -15.74 14.85
CA PRO A 183 9.69 -16.84 15.52
C PRO A 183 9.16 -16.48 16.92
N GLY A 184 9.37 -15.23 17.36
CA GLY A 184 8.97 -14.75 18.68
C GLY A 184 7.47 -14.82 18.95
N GLY A 185 7.09 -14.54 20.20
CA GLY A 185 5.74 -14.74 20.72
C GLY A 185 5.43 -13.87 21.94
N ALA A 186 5.73 -12.57 21.91
CA ALA A 186 5.59 -11.66 23.06
C ALA A 186 4.19 -11.63 23.74
N PHE A 187 3.12 -11.97 23.02
CA PHE A 187 1.77 -12.11 23.61
C PHE A 187 1.60 -13.40 24.44
N GLY A 188 2.36 -14.44 24.11
CA GLY A 188 2.37 -15.72 24.79
C GLY A 188 2.78 -16.88 23.88
N PRO A 189 3.15 -18.04 24.46
CA PRO A 189 3.66 -19.20 23.73
C PRO A 189 2.65 -19.80 22.73
N SER A 190 1.37 -19.49 22.86
CA SER A 190 0.31 -19.94 21.94
C SER A 190 0.50 -19.54 20.48
N LYS A 191 1.26 -18.47 20.21
CA LYS A 191 1.52 -17.94 18.87
C LYS A 191 2.75 -18.52 18.20
N ILE A 192 3.54 -19.33 18.91
CA ILE A 192 4.85 -19.76 18.44
C ILE A 192 4.67 -20.91 17.46
N TRP A 193 5.15 -20.72 16.24
CA TRP A 193 5.18 -21.77 15.23
C TRP A 193 6.33 -22.74 15.51
N PRO A 194 6.16 -24.07 15.30
CA PRO A 194 7.18 -25.05 15.67
C PRO A 194 8.56 -24.75 15.08
N GLU A 195 9.62 -24.88 15.88
CA GLU A 195 10.98 -24.51 15.50
C GLU A 195 11.45 -25.32 14.28
N GLU A 196 11.09 -26.61 14.19
CA GLU A 196 11.41 -27.49 13.05
C GLU A 196 10.90 -26.91 11.72
N ARG A 197 9.74 -26.25 11.74
CA ARG A 197 9.13 -25.73 10.51
C ARG A 197 9.79 -24.43 10.06
N PHE A 198 10.24 -23.60 11.00
CA PHE A 198 11.11 -22.48 10.67
C PHE A 198 12.42 -22.97 10.06
N SER A 199 13.07 -23.98 10.63
CA SER A 199 14.30 -24.57 10.07
C SER A 199 14.09 -25.13 8.67
N GLN A 200 13.03 -25.92 8.45
CA GLN A 200 12.66 -26.45 7.13
C GLN A 200 12.42 -25.34 6.10
N THR A 201 11.76 -24.26 6.52
CA THR A 201 11.50 -23.10 5.65
C THR A 201 12.80 -22.37 5.33
N ALA A 202 13.69 -22.19 6.30
CA ALA A 202 15.00 -21.59 6.09
C ALA A 202 15.83 -22.40 5.09
N ASP A 203 15.92 -23.72 5.28
CA ASP A 203 16.65 -24.63 4.40
C ASP A 203 16.13 -24.55 2.96
N PHE A 204 14.80 -24.61 2.78
CA PHE A 204 14.19 -24.47 1.46
C PHE A 204 14.57 -23.14 0.78
N LEU A 205 14.55 -22.03 1.52
CA LEU A 205 14.86 -20.71 0.98
C LEU A 205 16.34 -20.58 0.59
N ILE A 206 17.23 -21.15 1.38
CA ILE A 206 18.67 -21.18 1.11
C ILE A 206 18.95 -22.05 -0.11
N GLU A 207 18.39 -23.27 -0.16
CA GLU A 207 18.62 -24.21 -1.26
C GLU A 207 18.06 -23.72 -2.59
N LYS A 208 16.85 -23.14 -2.59
CA LYS A 208 16.15 -22.76 -3.82
C LYS A 208 16.51 -21.38 -4.33
N PHE A 209 16.75 -20.41 -3.43
CA PHE A 209 16.95 -19.01 -3.79
C PHE A 209 18.32 -18.46 -3.39
N SER A 210 19.20 -19.30 -2.83
CA SER A 210 20.47 -18.87 -2.23
C SER A 210 20.26 -17.76 -1.19
N ALA A 211 19.12 -17.76 -0.51
CA ALA A 211 18.73 -16.68 0.39
C ALA A 211 19.69 -16.52 1.56
N ASN A 212 19.96 -15.27 1.94
CA ASN A 212 20.59 -14.96 3.22
C ASN A 212 19.50 -14.93 4.29
N VAL A 213 19.49 -15.91 5.19
CA VAL A 213 18.44 -16.05 6.21
C VAL A 213 18.94 -15.59 7.58
N PHE A 214 18.13 -14.74 8.22
CA PHE A 214 18.35 -14.22 9.57
C PHE A 214 17.19 -14.67 10.47
N VAL A 215 17.47 -14.96 11.74
CA VAL A 215 16.44 -15.17 12.78
C VAL A 215 16.52 -14.01 13.76
N SER A 216 15.39 -13.31 13.93
CA SER A 216 15.22 -12.15 14.81
C SER A 216 14.28 -12.48 15.97
N VAL A 217 14.79 -12.33 17.19
CA VAL A 217 14.06 -12.59 18.43
C VAL A 217 14.31 -11.47 19.43
N SER A 218 13.44 -11.34 20.42
CA SER A 218 13.67 -10.45 21.56
C SER A 218 14.81 -10.99 22.45
N PRO A 219 15.42 -10.17 23.32
CA PRO A 219 16.45 -10.62 24.27
C PRO A 219 15.89 -11.48 25.42
N ALA A 220 14.61 -11.88 25.37
CA ALA A 220 14.03 -12.77 26.36
C ALA A 220 14.65 -14.18 26.23
N LYS A 221 14.99 -14.79 27.37
CA LYS A 221 15.70 -16.08 27.43
C LYS A 221 14.98 -17.16 26.63
N GLU A 222 13.65 -17.19 26.70
CA GLU A 222 12.81 -18.16 26.00
C GLU A 222 12.87 -18.00 24.48
N GLU A 223 12.91 -16.76 23.97
CA GLU A 223 13.00 -16.53 22.53
C GLU A 223 14.42 -16.73 21.98
N ILE A 224 15.45 -16.45 22.79
CA ILE A 224 16.84 -16.81 22.45
C ILE A 224 16.96 -18.33 22.24
N GLN A 225 16.38 -19.13 23.13
CA GLN A 225 16.38 -20.59 22.99
C GLN A 225 15.64 -21.06 21.72
N ILE A 226 14.58 -20.37 21.31
CA ILE A 226 13.88 -20.68 20.05
C ILE A 226 14.80 -20.43 18.86
N ALA A 227 15.50 -19.28 18.83
CA ALA A 227 16.44 -18.98 17.76
C ALA A 227 17.58 -20.02 17.69
N ASP A 228 18.15 -20.39 18.84
CA ASP A 228 19.21 -21.40 18.92
C ASP A 228 18.73 -22.76 18.39
N LYS A 229 17.51 -23.19 18.73
CA LYS A 229 16.91 -24.44 18.21
C LYS A 229 16.64 -24.40 16.71
N ILE A 230 16.19 -23.25 16.19
CA ILE A 230 15.96 -23.11 14.74
C ILE A 230 17.28 -23.26 13.99
N CYS A 231 18.33 -22.59 14.47
CA CYS A 231 19.66 -22.67 13.86
C CYS A 231 20.29 -24.06 14.00
N SER A 232 20.09 -24.77 15.11
CA SER A 232 20.67 -26.12 15.30
C SER A 232 19.98 -27.22 14.50
N LYS A 233 18.69 -27.05 14.17
CA LYS A 233 17.91 -27.99 13.35
C LYS A 233 18.01 -27.72 11.85
N ALA A 234 18.47 -26.53 11.45
CA ALA A 234 18.67 -26.19 10.05
C ALA A 234 19.89 -26.92 9.48
N LYS A 235 19.83 -27.32 8.22
CA LYS A 235 20.95 -27.93 7.50
C LYS A 235 21.97 -26.90 7.04
N HIS A 236 21.51 -25.67 6.79
CA HIS A 236 22.33 -24.56 6.29
C HIS A 236 22.51 -23.46 7.34
N PRO A 237 23.61 -22.68 7.28
CA PRO A 237 23.89 -21.66 8.26
C PRO A 237 22.90 -20.49 8.20
N ILE A 238 22.29 -20.17 9.34
CA ILE A 238 21.37 -19.03 9.54
C ILE A 238 22.03 -18.00 10.45
N VAL A 239 21.88 -16.70 10.18
CA VAL A 239 22.36 -15.66 11.10
C VAL A 239 21.42 -15.55 12.29
N ASN A 240 21.91 -15.93 13.47
CA ASN A 240 21.18 -15.78 14.72
C ASN A 240 21.43 -14.39 15.33
N LEU A 241 20.42 -13.53 15.34
CA LEU A 241 20.52 -12.19 15.94
C LEU A 241 20.51 -12.21 17.48
N ALA A 242 20.13 -13.32 18.13
CA ALA A 242 20.30 -13.45 19.58
C ALA A 242 21.79 -13.43 19.96
N GLN A 243 22.64 -14.03 19.12
CA GLN A 243 24.10 -14.06 19.28
C GLN A 243 24.78 -12.83 18.67
N ASN A 244 24.06 -12.06 17.85
CA ASN A 244 24.53 -10.85 17.20
C ASN A 244 23.52 -9.71 17.43
N PRO A 245 23.31 -9.30 18.70
CA PRO A 245 22.22 -8.39 19.04
C PRO A 245 22.35 -7.05 18.31
N LEU A 246 21.19 -6.48 18.00
CA LEU A 246 21.03 -5.16 17.40
C LEU A 246 20.18 -4.29 18.32
N THR A 247 20.46 -2.99 18.32
CA THR A 247 19.50 -2.03 18.89
C THR A 247 18.20 -2.06 18.08
N LEU A 248 17.11 -1.55 18.63
CA LEU A 248 15.85 -1.50 17.90
C LEU A 248 15.94 -0.60 16.65
N SER A 249 16.78 0.44 16.69
CA SER A 249 17.03 1.29 15.53
C SER A 249 17.81 0.56 14.43
N GLN A 250 18.88 -0.15 14.80
CA GLN A 250 19.60 -1.05 13.89
C GLN A 250 18.71 -2.18 13.36
N LEU A 251 17.74 -2.67 14.15
CA LEU A 251 16.78 -3.66 13.69
C LEU A 251 15.86 -3.10 12.59
N LYS A 252 15.39 -1.84 12.72
CA LYS A 252 14.67 -1.15 11.63
C LYS A 252 15.54 -1.08 10.38
N ALA A 253 16.81 -0.75 10.53
CA ALA A 253 17.75 -0.70 9.42
C ALA A 253 17.92 -2.06 8.75
N LEU A 254 18.12 -3.15 9.50
CA LEU A 254 18.18 -4.51 8.97
C LEU A 254 16.90 -4.89 8.22
N PHE A 255 15.73 -4.63 8.79
CA PHE A 255 14.44 -4.89 8.15
C PHE A 255 14.27 -4.11 6.85
N SER A 256 14.88 -2.92 6.72
CA SER A 256 14.82 -2.13 5.48
C SER A 256 15.52 -2.80 4.29
N PHE A 257 16.47 -3.72 4.54
CA PHE A 257 17.13 -4.52 3.52
C PHE A 257 16.39 -5.81 3.18
N ALA A 258 15.42 -6.21 4.02
CA ALA A 258 14.72 -7.47 3.85
C ALA A 258 13.87 -7.46 2.58
N GLU A 259 13.88 -8.58 1.87
CA GLU A 259 12.95 -8.79 0.76
C GLU A 259 11.71 -9.52 1.19
N LEU A 260 11.86 -10.42 2.16
CA LEU A 260 10.78 -11.18 2.73
C LEU A 260 10.98 -11.28 4.25
N VAL A 261 9.90 -11.06 4.99
CA VAL A 261 9.82 -11.33 6.43
C VAL A 261 8.80 -12.42 6.66
N ILE A 262 9.17 -13.49 7.36
CA ILE A 262 8.27 -14.57 7.75
C ILE A 262 8.12 -14.53 9.27
N THR A 263 6.91 -14.25 9.75
CA THR A 263 6.70 -13.86 11.16
C THR A 263 5.46 -14.49 11.74
N ASN A 264 5.49 -14.79 13.04
CA ASN A 264 4.26 -14.95 13.82
C ASN A 264 3.55 -13.58 13.95
N ASP A 265 2.28 -13.54 14.39
CA ASP A 265 1.57 -12.29 14.73
C ASP A 265 2.19 -11.57 15.95
N THR A 266 3.24 -10.78 15.71
CA THR A 266 4.06 -10.09 16.72
C THR A 266 4.44 -8.67 16.30
N GLY A 267 5.06 -7.90 17.22
CA GLY A 267 5.46 -6.51 16.98
C GLY A 267 6.30 -6.28 15.70
N PRO A 268 7.37 -7.05 15.43
CA PRO A 268 8.21 -6.87 14.24
C PRO A 268 7.48 -7.00 12.90
N ARG A 269 6.36 -7.72 12.84
CA ARG A 269 5.46 -7.72 11.66
C ARG A 269 5.11 -6.29 11.24
N HIS A 270 4.75 -5.44 12.20
CA HIS A 270 4.35 -4.07 11.92
C HIS A 270 5.51 -3.19 11.47
N ILE A 271 6.73 -3.46 11.94
CA ILE A 271 7.96 -2.81 11.45
C ILE A 271 8.14 -3.11 9.96
N ALA A 272 8.02 -4.39 9.58
CA ALA A 272 8.12 -4.80 8.17
C ALA A 272 7.05 -4.13 7.29
N ILE A 273 5.80 -4.02 7.77
CA ILE A 273 4.71 -3.33 7.06
C ILE A 273 5.06 -1.85 6.87
N ALA A 274 5.46 -1.17 7.94
CA ALA A 274 5.78 0.26 7.92
C ALA A 274 6.98 0.59 7.01
N LEU A 275 7.91 -0.36 6.86
CA LEU A 275 9.05 -0.24 5.96
C LEU A 275 8.77 -0.72 4.54
N GLY A 276 7.56 -1.20 4.23
CA GLY A 276 7.20 -1.62 2.87
C GLY A 276 7.90 -2.91 2.43
N ARG A 277 8.06 -3.90 3.33
CA ARG A 277 8.65 -5.21 3.01
C ARG A 277 7.59 -6.24 2.64
N LYS A 278 7.92 -7.30 1.88
CA LYS A 278 7.00 -8.42 1.67
C LYS A 278 6.94 -9.28 2.92
N ILE A 279 5.77 -9.79 3.26
CA ILE A 279 5.55 -10.46 4.55
C ILE A 279 4.68 -11.69 4.40
N ILE A 280 5.07 -12.76 5.09
CA ILE A 280 4.19 -13.89 5.39
C ILE A 280 3.94 -13.89 6.89
N THR A 281 2.69 -13.65 7.29
CA THR A 281 2.30 -13.64 8.70
C THR A 281 1.53 -14.90 9.05
N LEU A 282 1.97 -15.61 10.09
CA LEU A 282 1.36 -16.84 10.58
C LEU A 282 0.40 -16.53 11.74
N PHE A 283 -0.88 -16.83 11.54
CA PHE A 283 -1.95 -16.60 12.52
C PHE A 283 -2.51 -17.93 13.02
N GLY A 284 -2.21 -18.28 14.28
CA GLY A 284 -2.84 -19.41 14.97
C GLY A 284 -4.00 -18.97 15.86
N PRO A 285 -3.74 -18.64 17.14
CA PRO A 285 -4.80 -18.38 18.11
C PRO A 285 -5.47 -17.01 17.92
N ASN A 286 -4.77 -16.03 17.34
CA ASN A 286 -5.23 -14.66 17.27
C ASN A 286 -6.10 -14.39 16.06
N ASN A 287 -7.17 -13.63 16.26
CA ASN A 287 -8.00 -13.13 15.17
C ASN A 287 -7.26 -12.03 14.38
N PRO A 288 -7.02 -12.20 13.07
CA PRO A 288 -6.36 -11.19 12.24
C PRO A 288 -7.04 -9.81 12.22
N ILE A 289 -8.35 -9.75 12.51
CA ILE A 289 -9.14 -8.50 12.50
C ILE A 289 -8.55 -7.44 13.44
N TRP A 290 -7.96 -7.85 14.57
CA TRP A 290 -7.35 -6.93 15.55
C TRP A 290 -6.23 -6.07 14.95
N THR A 291 -5.56 -6.61 13.94
CA THR A 291 -4.39 -6.01 13.30
C THR A 291 -4.56 -5.96 11.77
N GLU A 292 -5.83 -5.92 11.33
CA GLU A 292 -6.22 -5.76 9.93
C GLU A 292 -5.70 -4.44 9.39
N ASN A 293 -5.15 -4.47 8.18
CA ASN A 293 -4.58 -3.32 7.52
C ASN A 293 -4.64 -3.54 6.01
N ASP A 294 -4.48 -2.47 5.23
CA ASP A 294 -4.65 -2.50 3.77
C ASP A 294 -3.31 -2.70 3.03
N TYR A 295 -2.31 -3.31 3.69
CA TYR A 295 -0.98 -3.47 3.12
C TYR A 295 -0.97 -4.59 2.05
N PRO A 296 -0.62 -4.28 0.78
CA PRO A 296 -0.80 -5.21 -0.32
C PRO A 296 0.21 -6.37 -0.35
N ASP A 297 1.40 -6.18 0.25
CA ASP A 297 2.50 -7.14 0.18
C ASP A 297 2.60 -8.03 1.42
N GLU A 298 1.48 -8.21 2.13
CA GLU A 298 1.35 -9.19 3.21
C GLU A 298 0.42 -10.34 2.81
N ILE A 299 0.90 -11.57 2.93
CA ILE A 299 0.07 -12.77 2.88
C ILE A 299 -0.10 -13.31 4.31
N LYS A 300 -1.35 -13.39 4.77
CA LYS A 300 -1.71 -13.95 6.08
C LYS A 300 -2.05 -15.43 5.90
N ILE A 301 -1.29 -16.33 6.50
CA ILE A 301 -1.62 -17.75 6.59
C ILE A 301 -2.30 -17.97 7.93
N VAL A 302 -3.62 -18.17 7.88
CA VAL A 302 -4.47 -18.33 9.05
C VAL A 302 -4.76 -19.81 9.26
N ALA A 303 -4.57 -20.30 10.49
CA ALA A 303 -4.89 -21.67 10.87
C ALA A 303 -6.38 -21.95 10.68
N ASP A 304 -6.69 -22.98 9.91
CA ASP A 304 -8.05 -23.45 9.67
C ASP A 304 -8.35 -24.65 10.57
N VAL A 305 -8.63 -24.37 11.85
CA VAL A 305 -8.96 -25.39 12.85
C VAL A 305 -10.08 -24.91 13.77
N PRO A 306 -10.91 -25.82 14.34
CA PRO A 306 -12.04 -25.44 15.18
C PRO A 306 -11.69 -24.62 16.44
N CYS A 307 -10.44 -24.64 16.89
CA CYS A 307 -10.00 -23.88 18.06
C CYS A 307 -9.41 -22.50 17.77
N ALA A 308 -9.37 -22.08 16.50
CA ALA A 308 -8.88 -20.77 16.08
C ALA A 308 -10.01 -19.95 15.42
N PRO A 309 -10.08 -18.62 15.64
CA PRO A 309 -9.30 -17.86 16.63
C PRO A 309 -9.87 -18.04 18.05
N CYS A 310 -9.01 -18.12 19.06
CA CYS A 310 -9.40 -18.13 20.48
C CYS A 310 -8.86 -16.95 21.29
N ASP A 311 -7.92 -16.17 20.76
CA ASP A 311 -7.29 -14.98 21.36
C ASP A 311 -6.65 -15.24 22.75
N LYS A 312 -6.30 -16.50 23.08
CA LYS A 312 -5.70 -16.86 24.37
C LYS A 312 -4.18 -16.83 24.31
N PRO A 313 -3.48 -16.21 25.29
CA PRO A 313 -2.03 -16.14 25.30
C PRO A 313 -1.35 -17.48 25.59
N VAL A 314 -2.00 -18.34 26.38
CA VAL A 314 -1.53 -19.68 26.75
C VAL A 314 -2.54 -20.73 26.27
N CYS A 315 -2.06 -21.74 25.54
CA CYS A 315 -2.86 -22.89 25.15
C CYS A 315 -2.91 -23.91 26.30
N LYS A 316 -4.09 -24.43 26.62
CA LYS A 316 -4.27 -25.48 27.65
C LYS A 316 -4.41 -26.89 27.06
N LYS A 317 -4.18 -27.04 25.76
CA LYS A 317 -4.23 -28.34 25.07
C LYS A 317 -2.82 -28.94 25.03
N ASP A 318 -2.75 -30.26 24.86
CA ASP A 318 -1.48 -31.00 24.78
C ASP A 318 -0.63 -30.61 23.55
N LYS A 319 -1.30 -30.10 22.50
CA LYS A 319 -0.66 -29.65 21.26
C LYS A 319 -1.24 -28.34 20.78
N HIS A 320 -0.41 -27.59 20.05
CA HIS A 320 -0.82 -26.34 19.42
C HIS A 320 -1.41 -26.59 18.03
N TYR A 321 -2.54 -27.30 17.97
CA TYR A 321 -3.20 -27.72 16.71
C TYR A 321 -3.32 -26.59 15.67
N CYS A 322 -3.57 -25.34 16.11
CA CYS A 322 -3.63 -24.19 15.21
C CYS A 322 -2.28 -23.90 14.55
N MET A 323 -1.20 -23.73 15.32
CA MET A 323 0.14 -23.50 14.77
C MET A 323 0.65 -24.73 14.02
N GLU A 324 0.32 -25.94 14.49
CA GLU A 324 0.64 -27.21 13.82
C GLU A 324 -0.15 -27.43 12.51
N SER A 325 -1.28 -26.78 12.29
CA SER A 325 -1.97 -26.87 11.00
C SER A 325 -1.27 -26.09 9.87
N ILE A 326 -0.47 -25.07 10.23
CA ILE A 326 0.25 -24.24 9.28
C ILE A 326 1.52 -24.98 8.83
N THR A 327 1.49 -25.68 7.71
CA THR A 327 2.63 -26.52 7.27
C THR A 327 3.78 -25.70 6.72
N ALA A 328 5.02 -26.22 6.83
CA ALA A 328 6.19 -25.58 6.21
C ALA A 328 6.04 -25.48 4.69
N ASP A 329 5.44 -26.49 4.04
CA ASP A 329 5.14 -26.48 2.60
C ASP A 329 4.26 -25.29 2.18
N ALA A 330 3.20 -25.00 2.94
CA ALA A 330 2.33 -23.85 2.67
C ALA A 330 3.10 -22.52 2.75
N VAL A 331 3.98 -22.38 3.74
CA VAL A 331 4.85 -21.20 3.90
C VAL A 331 5.87 -21.12 2.75
N CYS A 332 6.54 -22.23 2.40
CA CYS A 332 7.53 -22.30 1.32
C CYS A 332 6.92 -21.94 -0.05
N LYS A 333 5.75 -22.52 -0.39
CA LYS A 333 5.01 -22.18 -1.62
C LYS A 333 4.62 -20.71 -1.67
N THR A 334 4.27 -20.12 -0.53
CA THR A 334 3.93 -18.70 -0.44
C THR A 334 5.18 -17.83 -0.60
N ALA A 335 6.29 -18.21 0.03
CA ALA A 335 7.57 -17.51 -0.09
C ALA A 335 8.09 -17.55 -1.52
N GLU A 336 7.93 -18.67 -2.22
CA GLU A 336 8.26 -18.80 -3.64
C GLU A 336 7.49 -17.79 -4.49
N LYS A 337 6.20 -17.54 -4.24
CA LYS A 337 5.45 -16.51 -4.97
C LYS A 337 6.06 -15.11 -4.81
N PHE A 338 6.59 -14.81 -3.62
CA PHE A 338 7.24 -13.53 -3.35
C PHE A 338 8.65 -13.41 -3.93
N LEU A 339 9.43 -14.49 -3.88
CA LEU A 339 10.86 -14.48 -4.24
C LEU A 339 11.12 -14.85 -5.70
N ALA A 340 10.32 -15.74 -6.28
CA ALA A 340 10.31 -15.97 -7.73
C ALA A 340 9.79 -14.73 -8.50
N GLY A 341 9.17 -13.79 -7.78
CA GLY A 341 8.40 -12.69 -8.33
C GLY A 341 9.15 -11.42 -8.74
N ASP A 342 10.30 -11.04 -8.15
CA ASP A 342 10.72 -9.62 -8.30
C ASP A 342 12.20 -9.26 -8.43
N LYS A 343 13.18 -10.12 -8.13
CA LYS A 343 14.58 -9.63 -8.07
C LYS A 343 15.35 -9.68 -9.40
N LYS A 344 15.00 -10.60 -10.30
CA LYS A 344 15.61 -10.71 -11.65
C LYS A 344 14.64 -10.50 -12.80
N THR A 345 13.33 -10.40 -12.55
CA THR A 345 12.26 -10.42 -13.56
C THR A 345 11.64 -9.04 -13.84
N ASN A 346 12.14 -7.98 -13.18
CA ASN A 346 11.58 -6.64 -13.30
C ASN A 346 12.50 -5.58 -13.88
N GLU A 347 13.76 -5.92 -14.15
CA GLU A 347 14.71 -4.98 -14.71
C GLU A 347 14.48 -4.81 -16.21
N LEU A 348 14.52 -3.57 -16.67
CA LEU A 348 14.46 -3.21 -18.08
C LEU A 348 15.89 -3.17 -18.62
N VAL A 349 16.21 -4.08 -19.53
CA VAL A 349 17.55 -4.24 -20.12
C VAL A 349 17.50 -3.79 -21.58
N GLU A 350 18.47 -3.00 -22.00
CA GLU A 350 18.65 -2.65 -23.41
C GLU A 350 19.28 -3.84 -24.14
N ILE A 351 18.52 -4.48 -25.04
CA ILE A 351 18.97 -5.67 -25.79
C ILE A 351 19.60 -5.30 -27.14
N SER A 352 19.26 -4.12 -27.67
CA SER A 352 19.85 -3.52 -28.86
C SER A 352 19.65 -2.00 -28.85
N PRO A 353 20.39 -1.22 -29.67
CA PRO A 353 20.34 0.24 -29.59
C PRO A 353 18.93 0.84 -29.68
N ASN A 354 18.52 1.53 -28.62
CA ASN A 354 17.20 2.12 -28.43
C ASN A 354 16.03 1.11 -28.30
N PHE A 355 16.32 -0.13 -27.90
CA PHE A 355 15.33 -1.18 -27.66
C PHE A 355 15.55 -1.78 -26.27
N THR A 356 14.63 -1.47 -25.36
CA THR A 356 14.61 -1.99 -24.00
C THR A 356 13.51 -3.03 -23.82
N VAL A 357 13.85 -4.16 -23.19
CA VAL A 357 12.94 -5.27 -22.86
C VAL A 357 13.10 -5.62 -21.39
N ARG A 358 12.04 -6.05 -20.73
CA ARG A 358 12.18 -6.63 -19.39
C ARG A 358 13.00 -7.91 -19.45
N SER A 359 13.88 -8.10 -18.48
CA SER A 359 14.76 -9.27 -18.36
C SER A 359 14.02 -10.61 -18.48
N ASP A 360 12.81 -10.73 -17.92
CA ASP A 360 11.97 -11.94 -17.98
C ASP A 360 11.36 -12.23 -19.37
N PHE A 361 11.43 -11.28 -20.31
CA PHE A 361 10.94 -11.43 -21.68
C PHE A 361 12.06 -11.48 -22.73
N VAL A 362 13.33 -11.34 -22.34
CA VAL A 362 14.45 -11.31 -23.32
C VAL A 362 14.48 -12.59 -24.16
N ASP A 363 14.45 -13.77 -23.53
CA ASP A 363 14.48 -15.04 -24.26
C ASP A 363 13.22 -15.27 -25.09
N CYS A 364 12.07 -14.83 -24.60
CA CYS A 364 10.82 -14.85 -25.35
C CYS A 364 10.92 -14.01 -26.63
N PHE A 365 11.50 -12.81 -26.53
CA PHE A 365 11.66 -11.91 -27.67
C PHE A 365 12.65 -12.47 -28.69
N LYS A 366 13.75 -13.09 -28.25
CA LYS A 366 14.67 -13.83 -29.13
C LYS A 366 13.97 -14.95 -29.88
N GLN A 367 13.15 -15.76 -29.21
CA GLN A 367 12.38 -16.84 -29.86
C GLN A 367 11.36 -16.32 -30.88
N LEU A 368 10.81 -15.12 -30.67
CA LEU A 368 9.93 -14.45 -31.61
C LEU A 368 10.68 -13.70 -32.72
N GLY A 369 12.02 -13.69 -32.71
CA GLY A 369 12.86 -12.91 -33.62
C GLY A 369 12.73 -11.40 -33.44
N LEU A 370 12.38 -10.92 -32.24
CA LEU A 370 12.14 -9.52 -31.90
C LEU A 370 13.34 -8.91 -31.16
N GLU A 371 14.49 -8.84 -31.84
CA GLU A 371 15.75 -8.40 -31.21
C GLU A 371 16.12 -6.95 -31.54
N SER A 372 15.55 -6.39 -32.60
CA SER A 372 15.84 -5.03 -33.08
C SER A 372 14.61 -4.16 -33.32
N MET A 373 14.85 -2.86 -33.45
CA MET A 373 13.84 -1.89 -33.89
C MET A 373 13.28 -2.21 -35.28
N ASP A 374 14.02 -2.89 -36.15
CA ASP A 374 13.51 -3.27 -37.48
C ASP A 374 12.58 -4.49 -37.37
N ASP A 375 12.92 -5.46 -36.54
CA ASP A 375 12.09 -6.65 -36.30
C ASP A 375 10.71 -6.27 -35.77
N ILE A 376 10.64 -5.37 -34.78
CA ILE A 376 9.37 -4.90 -34.21
C ILE A 376 8.48 -4.20 -35.25
N PHE A 377 9.07 -3.49 -36.21
CA PHE A 377 8.30 -2.77 -37.24
C PHE A 377 7.94 -3.67 -38.43
N ASN A 378 8.68 -4.75 -38.65
CA ASN A 378 8.36 -5.79 -39.62
C ASN A 378 7.45 -6.90 -39.04
N PHE A 379 7.29 -6.94 -37.72
CA PHE A 379 6.47 -7.94 -37.04
C PHE A 379 5.01 -7.86 -37.48
N ALA A 380 4.51 -8.96 -38.03
CA ALA A 380 3.13 -9.11 -38.51
C ALA A 380 2.40 -10.30 -37.89
N GLN A 381 3.08 -11.09 -37.04
CA GLN A 381 2.45 -12.21 -36.35
C GLN A 381 1.49 -11.67 -35.27
N GLY A 382 0.24 -12.16 -35.28
CA GLY A 382 -0.80 -11.71 -34.34
C GLY A 382 -1.99 -11.04 -35.03
N LYS A 383 -2.91 -10.53 -34.21
CA LYS A 383 -4.16 -9.92 -34.69
C LYS A 383 -4.02 -8.40 -34.70
N SER A 384 -4.27 -7.79 -35.86
CA SER A 384 -4.35 -6.33 -35.98
C SER A 384 -5.60 -5.79 -35.28
N LEU A 385 -5.42 -4.74 -34.48
CA LEU A 385 -6.49 -4.01 -33.78
C LEU A 385 -6.76 -2.63 -34.41
N THR A 386 -6.34 -2.44 -35.65
CA THR A 386 -6.53 -1.18 -36.39
C THR A 386 -8.02 -0.92 -36.62
N LYS A 387 -8.48 0.27 -36.24
CA LYS A 387 -9.86 0.75 -36.48
C LYS A 387 -9.87 1.66 -37.71
N PRO A 388 -11.01 1.82 -38.43
CA PRO A 388 -11.10 2.69 -39.62
C PRO A 388 -10.65 4.14 -39.39
N ASN A 389 -10.78 4.63 -38.16
CA ASN A 389 -10.40 5.99 -37.76
C ASN A 389 -8.99 6.08 -37.11
N LEU A 390 -8.18 5.02 -37.19
CA LEU A 390 -6.82 5.05 -36.64
C LEU A 390 -5.91 5.84 -37.60
N ALA A 391 -5.07 6.72 -37.05
CA ALA A 391 -4.15 7.49 -37.87
C ALA A 391 -3.15 6.57 -38.58
N SER A 392 -2.83 6.86 -39.85
CA SER A 392 -1.95 6.04 -40.69
C SER A 392 -0.54 5.84 -40.12
N PHE A 393 -0.08 6.72 -39.25
CA PHE A 393 1.21 6.62 -38.57
C PHE A 393 1.18 5.73 -37.31
N ARG A 394 0.06 5.06 -37.00
CA ARG A 394 -0.13 4.28 -35.77
C ARG A 394 -0.71 2.91 -36.08
N GLU A 395 -0.09 1.88 -35.51
CA GLU A 395 -0.56 0.50 -35.59
C GLU A 395 -0.67 -0.13 -34.20
N ARG A 396 -1.57 -1.11 -34.10
CA ARG A 396 -1.81 -1.88 -32.86
C ARG A 396 -1.93 -3.36 -33.19
N ILE A 397 -1.10 -4.19 -32.57
CA ILE A 397 -1.08 -5.64 -32.76
C ILE A 397 -1.24 -6.29 -31.38
N VAL A 398 -2.01 -7.38 -31.32
CA VAL A 398 -2.08 -8.26 -30.15
C VAL A 398 -1.56 -9.65 -30.53
N PHE A 399 -0.71 -10.22 -29.68
CA PHE A 399 -0.12 -11.55 -29.89
C PHE A 399 0.12 -12.23 -28.54
N ASP A 400 0.18 -13.56 -28.54
CA ASP A 400 0.40 -14.36 -27.34
C ASP A 400 1.84 -14.87 -27.28
N THR A 401 2.36 -15.02 -26.06
CA THR A 401 3.68 -15.58 -25.77
C THR A 401 3.54 -16.92 -25.06
N GLN A 402 4.54 -17.80 -25.19
CA GLN A 402 4.51 -19.12 -24.56
C GLN A 402 5.29 -19.18 -23.25
N ASN A 403 6.41 -18.46 -23.14
CA ASN A 403 7.23 -18.44 -21.94
C ASN A 403 7.84 -17.04 -21.72
N PRO A 404 7.26 -16.20 -20.84
CA PRO A 404 6.09 -16.47 -20.01
C PRO A 404 4.79 -16.53 -20.84
N LYS A 405 3.79 -17.31 -20.40
CA LYS A 405 2.50 -17.44 -21.08
C LYS A 405 1.60 -16.24 -20.79
N THR A 406 1.51 -15.29 -21.72
CA THR A 406 0.69 -14.08 -21.57
C THR A 406 0.27 -13.52 -22.93
N THR A 407 -0.62 -12.54 -22.93
CA THR A 407 -1.01 -11.80 -24.14
C THR A 407 -0.35 -10.42 -24.11
N LEU A 408 0.29 -10.01 -25.20
CA LEU A 408 0.99 -8.74 -25.33
C LEU A 408 0.28 -7.82 -26.33
N PHE A 409 0.32 -6.51 -26.03
CA PHE A 409 -0.20 -5.45 -26.90
C PHE A 409 0.94 -4.58 -27.38
N LEU A 410 1.25 -4.65 -28.67
CA LEU A 410 2.19 -3.77 -29.35
C LEU A 410 1.46 -2.54 -29.89
N LYS A 411 1.87 -1.35 -29.47
CA LYS A 411 1.55 -0.07 -30.12
C LYS A 411 2.83 0.45 -30.78
N ARG A 412 2.83 0.62 -32.10
CA ARG A 412 3.95 1.22 -32.83
C ARG A 412 3.52 2.46 -33.59
N TYR A 413 4.47 3.38 -33.73
CA TYR A 413 4.27 4.69 -34.35
C TYR A 413 5.40 4.94 -35.35
N GLN A 414 5.07 5.32 -36.59
CA GLN A 414 6.04 5.54 -37.65
C GLN A 414 5.69 6.78 -38.47
N ASN A 415 6.68 7.62 -38.78
CA ASN A 415 6.50 8.82 -39.61
C ASN A 415 5.39 9.76 -39.08
N ILE A 416 5.37 9.99 -37.77
CA ILE A 416 4.40 10.88 -37.14
C ILE A 416 4.57 12.30 -37.72
N PRO A 417 3.50 12.96 -38.22
CA PRO A 417 3.58 14.32 -38.72
C PRO A 417 4.21 15.27 -37.70
N LYS A 418 5.13 16.14 -38.16
CA LYS A 418 5.88 17.08 -37.29
C LYS A 418 4.96 17.91 -36.39
N LEU A 419 3.82 18.36 -36.92
CA LEU A 419 2.83 19.14 -36.16
C LEU A 419 2.24 18.34 -34.98
N ASN A 420 2.02 17.04 -35.13
CA ASN A 420 1.53 16.18 -34.04
C ASN A 420 2.60 16.02 -32.96
N GLN A 421 3.86 15.86 -33.35
CA GLN A 421 4.98 15.79 -32.40
C GLN A 421 5.12 17.10 -31.61
N LEU A 422 5.07 18.25 -32.28
CA LEU A 422 5.12 19.57 -31.63
C LEU A 422 3.94 19.76 -30.65
N LYS A 423 2.72 19.34 -31.02
CA LYS A 423 1.56 19.36 -30.12
C LYS A 423 1.78 18.51 -28.86
N ASN A 424 2.39 17.33 -29.01
CA ASN A 424 2.74 16.49 -27.87
C ASN A 424 3.78 17.18 -26.97
N TRP A 425 4.81 17.79 -27.56
CA TRP A 425 5.85 18.48 -26.80
C TRP A 425 5.30 19.68 -26.04
N LEU A 426 4.43 20.49 -26.65
CA LEU A 426 3.76 21.60 -25.98
C LEU A 426 2.86 21.12 -24.84
N ALA A 427 2.08 20.06 -25.07
CA ALA A 427 1.21 19.48 -24.05
C ALA A 427 1.98 18.90 -22.85
N ARG A 428 3.20 18.41 -23.08
CA ARG A 428 4.06 17.76 -22.08
C ARG A 428 5.17 18.68 -21.54
N ARG A 429 5.35 19.85 -22.16
CA ARG A 429 6.44 20.81 -21.94
C ARG A 429 7.84 20.20 -22.03
N LYS A 430 7.98 19.16 -22.84
CA LYS A 430 9.22 18.42 -23.03
C LYS A 430 9.20 17.74 -24.38
N LYS A 431 10.35 17.71 -25.05
CA LYS A 431 10.56 16.88 -26.24
C LYS A 431 10.44 15.40 -25.85
N ILE A 432 9.46 14.72 -26.43
CA ILE A 432 9.06 13.36 -26.04
C ILE A 432 8.54 12.60 -27.27
N SER A 433 8.78 11.29 -27.31
CA SER A 433 8.23 10.40 -28.35
C SER A 433 6.78 10.03 -28.06
N ALA A 434 6.08 9.50 -29.07
CA ALA A 434 4.72 9.00 -28.91
C ALA A 434 4.63 7.83 -27.93
N MET A 435 5.56 6.88 -27.96
CA MET A 435 5.65 5.83 -26.94
C MET A 435 5.81 6.41 -25.53
N ALA A 436 6.72 7.38 -25.36
CA ALA A 436 7.01 7.91 -24.03
C ALA A 436 5.81 8.65 -23.42
N CYS A 437 4.85 9.10 -24.26
CA CYS A 437 3.57 9.60 -23.78
C CYS A 437 2.70 8.54 -23.10
N ASP A 438 2.81 7.25 -23.47
CA ASP A 438 2.17 6.12 -22.78
C ASP A 438 3.04 5.65 -21.59
N HIS A 439 4.35 5.47 -21.79
CA HIS A 439 5.25 4.84 -20.81
C HIS A 439 5.50 5.71 -19.55
N GLN A 440 5.84 7.00 -19.71
CA GLN A 440 6.21 7.83 -18.57
C GLN A 440 5.07 8.03 -17.56
N PRO A 441 3.82 8.34 -17.99
CA PRO A 441 2.70 8.40 -17.04
C PRO A 441 2.42 7.06 -16.38
N ALA A 442 2.64 5.92 -17.06
CA ALA A 442 2.43 4.60 -16.49
C ALA A 442 3.34 4.35 -15.28
N GLU A 443 4.63 4.68 -15.43
CA GLU A 443 5.64 4.51 -14.37
C GLU A 443 5.43 5.51 -13.23
N GLU A 444 5.15 6.78 -13.53
CA GLU A 444 4.84 7.77 -12.49
C GLU A 444 3.59 7.40 -11.68
N LEU A 445 2.53 6.95 -12.35
CA LEU A 445 1.31 6.52 -11.69
C LEU A 445 1.52 5.26 -10.84
N ARG A 446 2.31 4.30 -11.33
CA ARG A 446 2.62 3.07 -10.58
C ARG A 446 3.40 3.40 -9.30
N LYS A 447 4.39 4.30 -9.37
CA LYS A 447 5.11 4.81 -8.18
C LYS A 447 4.20 5.48 -7.16
N LEU A 448 3.10 6.09 -7.63
CA LEU A 448 2.06 6.70 -6.79
C LEU A 448 0.93 5.72 -6.41
N GLY A 449 1.13 4.42 -6.65
CA GLY A 449 0.21 3.35 -6.27
C GLY A 449 -1.07 3.26 -7.12
N ILE A 450 -1.06 3.77 -8.35
CA ILE A 450 -2.13 3.58 -9.34
C ILE A 450 -1.72 2.44 -10.26
N ASN A 451 -2.55 1.39 -10.31
CA ASN A 451 -2.30 0.25 -11.19
C ASN A 451 -2.43 0.67 -12.67
N THR A 452 -1.44 0.28 -13.46
CA THR A 452 -1.33 0.53 -14.90
C THR A 452 -0.78 -0.73 -15.59
N PRO A 453 -1.11 -0.98 -16.87
CA PRO A 453 -0.54 -2.11 -17.61
C PRO A 453 0.98 -2.18 -17.51
N ARG A 454 1.50 -3.39 -17.27
CA ARG A 454 2.94 -3.64 -17.16
C ARG A 454 3.59 -3.35 -18.51
N THR A 455 4.60 -2.47 -18.54
CA THR A 455 5.40 -2.25 -19.75
C THR A 455 6.40 -3.40 -19.86
N ILE A 456 6.37 -4.11 -20.98
CA ILE A 456 7.24 -5.27 -21.27
C ILE A 456 8.44 -4.87 -22.13
N ALA A 457 8.21 -4.03 -23.13
CA ALA A 457 9.28 -3.53 -23.98
C ALA A 457 8.92 -2.17 -24.55
N PHE A 458 9.93 -1.39 -24.89
CA PHE A 458 9.75 -0.14 -25.62
C PHE A 458 11.02 0.24 -26.36
N GLY A 459 10.85 1.06 -27.38
CA GLY A 459 11.97 1.62 -28.13
C GLY A 459 11.61 2.87 -28.88
N GLN A 460 12.61 3.68 -29.22
CA GLN A 460 12.41 4.94 -29.92
C GLN A 460 13.62 5.31 -30.78
N GLN A 461 13.38 5.80 -31.98
CA GLN A 461 14.43 6.26 -32.88
C GLN A 461 14.14 7.66 -33.38
N TRP A 462 15.13 8.53 -33.30
CA TRP A 462 15.05 9.93 -33.72
C TRP A 462 15.79 10.13 -35.05
N ARG A 463 15.30 11.05 -35.88
CA ARG A 463 15.99 11.55 -37.08
C ARG A 463 16.11 13.07 -36.95
N GLY A 464 17.27 13.53 -36.48
CA GLY A 464 17.49 14.92 -36.12
C GLY A 464 16.56 15.35 -34.98
N LEU A 465 15.81 16.43 -35.19
CA LEU A 465 14.92 16.97 -34.15
C LEU A 465 13.63 16.15 -33.94
N PHE A 466 13.20 15.36 -34.92
CA PHE A 466 11.88 14.70 -34.90
C PHE A 466 12.01 13.18 -34.71
N GLU A 467 10.98 12.60 -34.10
CA GLU A 467 10.82 11.16 -33.97
C GLU A 467 10.65 10.53 -35.35
N LYS A 468 11.45 9.50 -35.65
CA LYS A 468 11.31 8.66 -36.85
C LYS A 468 10.27 7.58 -36.59
N ARG A 469 10.46 6.83 -35.50
CA ARG A 469 9.57 5.73 -35.09
C ARG A 469 9.74 5.39 -33.60
N SER A 470 8.69 4.90 -32.96
CA SER A 470 8.74 4.35 -31.60
C SER A 470 7.69 3.28 -31.38
N PHE A 471 7.88 2.45 -30.35
CA PHE A 471 6.91 1.43 -29.99
C PHE A 471 6.88 1.19 -28.49
N ILE A 472 5.75 0.68 -28.00
CA ILE A 472 5.58 0.16 -26.65
C ILE A 472 4.83 -1.17 -26.70
N ILE A 473 5.28 -2.12 -25.90
CA ILE A 473 4.62 -3.39 -25.66
C ILE A 473 4.19 -3.43 -24.20
N THR A 474 2.89 -3.63 -23.98
CA THR A 474 2.32 -3.78 -22.65
C THR A 474 1.66 -5.14 -22.50
N GLU A 475 1.72 -5.69 -21.30
CA GLU A 475 1.03 -6.93 -20.97
C GLU A 475 -0.49 -6.72 -20.87
N LYS A 476 -1.27 -7.71 -21.32
CA LYS A 476 -2.70 -7.78 -21.04
C LYS A 476 -2.92 -7.93 -19.55
N ILE A 477 -3.86 -7.15 -19.03
CA ILE A 477 -4.26 -7.25 -17.62
C ILE A 477 -4.98 -8.62 -17.44
N PRO A 478 -4.45 -9.54 -16.62
CA PRO A 478 -5.03 -10.87 -16.44
C PRO A 478 -6.45 -10.80 -15.88
N ASP A 479 -7.33 -11.72 -16.30
CA ASP A 479 -8.70 -11.92 -15.78
C ASP A 479 -9.53 -10.64 -15.60
N SER A 480 -9.33 -9.67 -16.49
CA SER A 480 -9.96 -8.36 -16.39
C SER A 480 -10.93 -8.11 -17.52
N SER A 481 -11.98 -7.36 -17.21
CA SER A 481 -12.93 -6.84 -18.18
C SER A 481 -13.03 -5.33 -18.03
N SER A 482 -13.37 -4.68 -19.13
CA SER A 482 -13.69 -3.25 -19.11
C SER A 482 -14.95 -3.03 -18.25
N LEU A 483 -15.00 -1.92 -17.50
CA LEU A 483 -16.18 -1.61 -16.69
C LEU A 483 -17.44 -1.30 -17.52
N GLU A 484 -17.28 -1.05 -18.82
CA GLU A 484 -18.41 -0.93 -19.75
C GLU A 484 -19.02 -2.32 -20.07
N GLU A 485 -18.21 -3.37 -20.11
CA GLU A 485 -18.65 -4.73 -20.50
C GLU A 485 -19.24 -5.52 -19.34
N LYS A 486 -18.72 -5.34 -18.12
CA LYS A 486 -19.11 -6.16 -16.96
C LYS A 486 -19.14 -5.38 -15.66
N LEU A 487 -20.31 -4.86 -15.29
CA LEU A 487 -20.56 -4.30 -13.96
C LEU A 487 -20.97 -5.41 -12.98
N PRO A 488 -20.37 -5.50 -11.77
CA PRO A 488 -20.64 -6.58 -10.84
C PRO A 488 -22.03 -6.50 -10.19
N LYS A 489 -22.57 -7.66 -9.80
CA LYS A 489 -23.89 -7.79 -9.15
C LYS A 489 -23.93 -7.13 -7.76
N ASN A 490 -22.85 -7.22 -6.97
CA ASN A 490 -22.72 -6.52 -5.69
C ASN A 490 -22.20 -5.09 -5.91
N ARG A 491 -23.13 -4.13 -6.05
CA ARG A 491 -22.81 -2.79 -6.57
C ARG A 491 -22.28 -1.83 -5.51
N LYS A 492 -22.66 -1.97 -4.23
CA LYS A 492 -22.36 -0.95 -3.21
C LYS A 492 -20.85 -0.80 -2.98
N ASN A 493 -20.20 -1.87 -2.56
CA ASN A 493 -18.76 -1.87 -2.26
C ASN A 493 -17.94 -1.60 -3.52
N PHE A 494 -18.39 -2.12 -4.67
CA PHE A 494 -17.73 -1.87 -5.95
C PHE A 494 -17.72 -0.38 -6.32
N ILE A 495 -18.85 0.32 -6.20
CA ILE A 495 -18.95 1.75 -6.51
C ILE A 495 -18.06 2.58 -5.57
N GLU A 496 -18.04 2.23 -4.28
CA GLU A 496 -17.22 2.90 -3.27
C GLU A 496 -15.72 2.69 -3.56
N ASN A 497 -15.32 1.47 -3.93
CA ASN A 497 -13.95 1.16 -4.33
C ASN A 497 -13.54 1.88 -5.63
N LEU A 498 -14.43 1.94 -6.63
CA LEU A 498 -14.19 2.67 -7.87
C LEU A 498 -14.05 4.17 -7.59
N ALA A 499 -14.88 4.73 -6.71
CA ALA A 499 -14.78 6.13 -6.29
C ALA A 499 -13.45 6.41 -5.56
N ALA A 500 -13.01 5.50 -4.70
CA ALA A 500 -11.72 5.59 -4.03
C ALA A 500 -10.56 5.52 -5.04
N PHE A 501 -10.61 4.63 -6.03
CA PHE A 501 -9.61 4.53 -7.09
C PHE A 501 -9.52 5.82 -7.92
N VAL A 502 -10.65 6.35 -8.38
CA VAL A 502 -10.70 7.60 -9.17
C VAL A 502 -10.23 8.79 -8.33
N ARG A 503 -10.58 8.85 -7.03
CA ARG A 503 -10.03 9.86 -6.11
C ARG A 503 -8.52 9.72 -6.01
N LYS A 504 -8.01 8.52 -5.75
CA LYS A 504 -6.56 8.25 -5.64
C LYS A 504 -5.85 8.73 -6.90
N PHE A 505 -6.39 8.41 -8.08
CA PHE A 505 -5.87 8.90 -9.36
C PHE A 505 -5.85 10.43 -9.43
N HIS A 506 -6.96 11.11 -9.11
CA HIS A 506 -7.00 12.57 -9.15
C HIS A 506 -6.10 13.26 -8.09
N ASN A 507 -5.85 12.62 -6.95
CA ASN A 507 -4.96 13.13 -5.91
C ASN A 507 -3.48 13.12 -6.34
N THR A 508 -3.09 12.30 -7.32
CA THR A 508 -1.74 12.35 -7.92
C THR A 508 -1.46 13.65 -8.72
N GLY A 509 -2.48 14.48 -8.94
CA GLY A 509 -2.41 15.67 -9.79
C GLY A 509 -2.59 15.38 -11.29
N PHE A 510 -2.60 14.10 -11.71
CA PHE A 510 -2.89 13.71 -13.09
C PHE A 510 -4.39 13.80 -13.43
N ARG A 511 -4.68 14.01 -14.72
CA ARG A 511 -6.03 13.99 -15.32
C ARG A 511 -6.01 13.18 -16.61
N HIS A 512 -7.10 12.51 -16.95
CA HIS A 512 -7.12 11.55 -18.05
C HIS A 512 -7.54 12.14 -19.40
N ARG A 513 -8.03 13.39 -19.48
CA ARG A 513 -8.64 14.04 -20.69
C ARG A 513 -9.87 13.34 -21.24
N ASP A 514 -10.01 12.04 -21.04
CA ASP A 514 -10.99 11.15 -21.64
C ASP A 514 -11.36 9.97 -20.71
N LEU A 515 -11.69 10.26 -19.44
CA LEU A 515 -11.92 9.23 -18.42
C LEU A 515 -13.31 8.59 -18.55
N TYR A 516 -13.48 7.66 -19.48
CA TYR A 516 -14.69 6.83 -19.58
C TYR A 516 -14.51 5.52 -18.82
N LEU A 517 -15.61 4.85 -18.45
CA LEU A 517 -15.59 3.52 -17.82
C LEU A 517 -14.80 2.51 -18.65
N CYS A 518 -14.79 2.66 -19.98
CA CYS A 518 -14.06 1.75 -20.85
C CYS A 518 -12.53 1.77 -20.65
N HIS A 519 -12.00 2.86 -20.08
CA HIS A 519 -10.57 3.03 -19.78
C HIS A 519 -10.17 2.57 -18.37
N ILE A 520 -11.11 2.03 -17.61
CA ILE A 520 -10.86 1.42 -16.31
C ILE A 520 -11.20 -0.06 -16.42
N PHE A 521 -10.22 -0.90 -16.12
CA PHE A 521 -10.37 -2.35 -16.08
C PHE A 521 -10.46 -2.79 -14.63
N CYS A 522 -11.23 -3.84 -14.36
CA CYS A 522 -11.31 -4.46 -13.05
C CYS A 522 -11.00 -5.95 -13.18
N ASP A 523 -10.08 -6.46 -12.37
CA ASP A 523 -9.75 -7.88 -12.33
C ASP A 523 -10.73 -8.66 -11.41
N SER A 524 -10.62 -9.99 -11.41
CA SER A 524 -11.41 -10.89 -10.57
C SER A 524 -11.26 -10.63 -9.06
N ARG A 525 -10.17 -9.98 -8.64
CA ARG A 525 -9.89 -9.60 -7.24
C ARG A 525 -10.46 -8.23 -6.86
N GLY A 526 -11.08 -7.53 -7.80
CA GLY A 526 -11.64 -6.20 -7.57
C GLY A 526 -10.62 -5.06 -7.67
N GLN A 527 -9.43 -5.31 -8.23
CA GLN A 527 -8.41 -4.29 -8.43
C GLN A 527 -8.66 -3.54 -9.74
N PHE A 528 -8.66 -2.21 -9.65
CA PHE A 528 -8.82 -1.33 -10.82
C PHE A 528 -7.49 -1.03 -11.46
N THR A 529 -7.43 -1.06 -12.79
CA THR A 529 -6.27 -0.68 -13.59
C THR A 529 -6.66 0.38 -14.62
N LEU A 530 -5.86 1.44 -14.73
CA LEU A 530 -6.09 2.54 -15.68
C LEU A 530 -5.33 2.29 -17.00
N ILE A 531 -6.03 2.37 -18.14
CA ILE A 531 -5.45 2.21 -19.48
C ILE A 531 -5.50 3.53 -20.28
N ASP A 532 -5.06 3.51 -21.56
CA ASP A 532 -4.98 4.68 -22.46
C ASP A 532 -4.18 5.88 -21.90
N LEU A 533 -3.00 5.56 -21.34
CA LEU A 533 -2.15 6.48 -20.58
C LEU A 533 -1.55 7.62 -21.40
N ASN A 534 -1.50 7.50 -22.73
CA ASN A 534 -1.13 8.60 -23.62
C ASN A 534 -2.00 9.87 -23.45
N ARG A 535 -3.23 9.72 -22.94
CA ARG A 535 -4.14 10.85 -22.65
C ARG A 535 -3.93 11.45 -21.27
N VAL A 536 -3.25 10.75 -20.37
CA VAL A 536 -3.02 11.17 -18.98
C VAL A 536 -1.95 12.25 -18.91
N PHE A 537 -2.22 13.38 -18.24
CA PHE A 537 -1.29 14.51 -18.13
C PHE A 537 -1.52 15.31 -16.83
N LYS A 538 -0.53 16.14 -16.44
CA LYS A 538 -0.63 17.06 -15.30
C LYS A 538 -0.94 18.49 -15.78
N PRO A 539 -2.18 19.00 -15.62
CA PRO A 539 -2.51 20.37 -15.99
C PRO A 539 -1.86 21.39 -15.03
N LEU A 540 -1.21 22.44 -15.54
CA LEU A 540 -0.77 23.58 -14.70
C LEU A 540 -1.93 24.52 -14.38
N LEU A 541 -2.74 24.82 -15.40
CA LEU A 541 -3.88 25.73 -15.30
C LEU A 541 -5.17 24.95 -15.45
N PHE A 542 -6.23 25.46 -14.82
CA PHE A 542 -7.58 24.91 -14.91
C PHE A 542 -7.70 23.44 -14.45
N SER A 543 -6.89 23.00 -13.47
CA SER A 543 -6.95 21.62 -12.94
C SER A 543 -8.38 21.21 -12.54
N LYS A 544 -9.15 22.13 -11.94
CA LYS A 544 -10.57 21.93 -11.59
C LYS A 544 -11.48 21.69 -12.81
N LYS A 545 -11.19 22.33 -13.96
CA LYS A 545 -11.95 22.13 -15.21
C LYS A 545 -11.75 20.71 -15.73
N TYR A 546 -10.52 20.21 -15.70
CA TYR A 546 -10.18 18.85 -16.13
C TYR A 546 -10.71 17.79 -15.17
N LEU A 547 -10.67 18.04 -13.86
CA LEU A 547 -11.31 17.17 -12.87
C LEU A 547 -12.82 17.03 -13.13
N ILE A 548 -13.51 18.17 -13.35
CA ILE A 548 -14.95 18.15 -13.70
C ILE A 548 -15.16 17.38 -15.00
N LYS A 549 -14.26 17.51 -15.98
CA LYS A 549 -14.36 16.79 -17.25
C LYS A 549 -14.26 15.29 -17.04
N ASP A 550 -13.25 14.81 -16.32
CA ASP A 550 -13.04 13.39 -16.04
C ASP A 550 -14.25 12.80 -15.30
N LEU A 551 -14.75 13.47 -14.25
CA LEU A 551 -15.98 13.05 -13.55
C LEU A 551 -17.23 13.08 -14.44
N THR A 552 -17.32 14.03 -15.37
CA THR A 552 -18.43 14.10 -16.33
C THR A 552 -18.39 12.91 -17.29
N GLN A 553 -17.21 12.50 -17.74
CA GLN A 553 -17.04 11.39 -18.69
C GLN A 553 -17.34 10.04 -18.03
N LEU A 554 -16.92 9.84 -16.79
CA LEU A 554 -17.34 8.67 -15.99
C LEU A 554 -18.86 8.66 -15.78
N TYR A 555 -19.45 9.80 -15.43
CA TYR A 555 -20.90 9.92 -15.30
C TYR A 555 -21.61 9.64 -16.63
N TYR A 556 -21.09 10.12 -17.75
CA TYR A 556 -21.69 9.96 -19.07
C TYR A 556 -21.62 8.51 -19.58
N SER A 557 -20.49 7.82 -19.38
CA SER A 557 -20.28 6.45 -19.85
C SER A 557 -20.91 5.38 -18.97
N ALA A 558 -21.37 5.73 -17.77
CA ALA A 558 -22.15 4.81 -16.93
C ALA A 558 -23.54 4.55 -17.56
N PRO A 559 -23.92 3.30 -17.84
CA PRO A 559 -25.24 2.96 -18.42
C PRO A 559 -26.40 3.37 -17.52
N GLY A 560 -27.48 3.93 -18.08
CA GLY A 560 -28.65 4.41 -17.32
C GLY A 560 -29.51 3.28 -16.74
N ASP A 561 -29.72 2.23 -17.54
CA ASP A 561 -30.40 0.97 -17.26
C ASP A 561 -29.77 0.15 -16.12
N ILE A 562 -28.43 0.18 -16.01
CA ILE A 562 -27.70 -0.55 -14.98
C ILE A 562 -27.35 0.34 -13.78
N VAL A 563 -26.90 1.58 -14.00
CA VAL A 563 -26.34 2.45 -12.95
C VAL A 563 -27.34 3.52 -12.52
N THR A 564 -27.98 3.28 -11.37
CA THR A 564 -29.08 4.12 -10.86
C THR A 564 -28.62 5.52 -10.42
N LYS A 565 -29.58 6.43 -10.21
CA LYS A 565 -29.31 7.74 -9.61
C LYS A 565 -28.70 7.62 -8.21
N THR A 566 -29.11 6.62 -7.44
CA THR A 566 -28.59 6.32 -6.10
C THR A 566 -27.14 5.86 -6.17
N ASP A 567 -26.80 5.02 -7.15
CA ASP A 567 -25.42 4.56 -7.37
C ASP A 567 -24.49 5.71 -7.73
N ARG A 568 -24.94 6.63 -8.59
CA ARG A 568 -24.19 7.83 -8.97
C ARG A 568 -24.00 8.79 -7.79
N LEU A 569 -25.01 8.94 -6.95
CA LEU A 569 -24.89 9.72 -5.72
C LEU A 569 -23.91 9.06 -4.74
N ARG A 570 -23.97 7.74 -4.58
CA ARG A 570 -23.05 6.97 -3.74
C ARG A 570 -21.60 7.11 -4.21
N PHE A 571 -21.37 7.00 -5.52
CA PHE A 571 -20.05 7.26 -6.11
C PHE A 571 -19.52 8.64 -5.72
N LEU A 572 -20.35 9.69 -5.85
CA LEU A 572 -19.91 11.04 -5.54
C LEU A 572 -19.69 11.29 -4.05
N LEU A 573 -20.53 10.75 -3.18
CA LEU A 573 -20.33 10.82 -1.72
C LEU A 573 -19.04 10.11 -1.31
N ALA A 574 -18.82 8.89 -1.83
CA ALA A 574 -17.61 8.13 -1.59
C ALA A 574 -16.37 8.83 -2.16
N TYR A 575 -16.45 9.39 -3.38
CA TYR A 575 -15.37 10.15 -4.02
C TYR A 575 -15.01 11.40 -3.21
N LEU A 576 -16.00 12.14 -2.72
CA LEU A 576 -15.81 13.35 -1.91
C LEU A 576 -15.49 13.08 -0.44
N GLN A 577 -15.55 11.82 0.01
CA GLN A 577 -15.41 11.39 1.41
C GLN A 577 -16.37 12.11 2.36
N LYS A 578 -17.66 12.15 1.99
CA LYS A 578 -18.70 12.82 2.78
C LYS A 578 -19.94 11.94 2.90
N ASP A 579 -20.59 11.98 4.06
CA ASP A 579 -21.89 11.35 4.25
C ASP A 579 -23.05 12.20 3.70
N LYS A 580 -22.85 13.51 3.61
CA LYS A 580 -23.86 14.47 3.13
C LYS A 580 -23.25 15.52 2.20
N LEU A 581 -24.01 15.91 1.17
CA LEU A 581 -23.60 16.93 0.21
C LEU A 581 -23.78 18.34 0.78
N SER A 582 -22.71 19.14 0.75
CA SER A 582 -22.75 20.58 1.00
C SER A 582 -23.37 21.35 -0.18
N LYS A 583 -23.62 22.66 0.00
CA LYS A 583 -24.06 23.55 -1.10
C LYS A 583 -23.06 23.56 -2.27
N GLN A 584 -21.75 23.54 -1.97
CA GLN A 584 -20.71 23.52 -3.01
C GLN A 584 -20.69 22.19 -3.78
N ASP A 585 -20.91 21.07 -3.10
CA ASP A 585 -20.95 19.75 -3.75
C ASP A 585 -22.15 19.64 -4.70
N LYS A 586 -23.31 20.20 -4.30
CA LYS A 586 -24.50 20.29 -5.16
C LYS A 586 -24.23 21.13 -6.43
N LEU A 587 -23.44 22.20 -6.33
CA LEU A 587 -23.02 22.99 -7.50
C LEU A 587 -22.09 22.21 -8.42
N LEU A 588 -21.16 21.42 -7.86
CA LEU A 588 -20.30 20.52 -8.65
C LEU A 588 -21.14 19.50 -9.43
N ILE A 589 -22.10 18.86 -8.76
CA ILE A 589 -23.04 17.92 -9.38
C ILE A 589 -23.81 18.58 -10.53
N LYS A 590 -24.33 19.79 -10.31
CA LYS A 590 -25.05 20.54 -11.36
C LYS A 590 -24.16 20.78 -12.58
N LYS A 591 -22.88 21.10 -12.38
CA LYS A 591 -21.91 21.28 -13.48
C LYS A 591 -21.64 19.97 -14.23
N ILE A 592 -21.43 18.86 -13.53
CA ILE A 592 -21.23 17.53 -14.14
C ILE A 592 -22.46 17.15 -14.98
N LYS A 593 -23.66 17.20 -14.39
CA LYS A 593 -24.91 16.88 -15.09
C LYS A 593 -25.15 17.77 -16.32
N SER A 594 -24.88 19.07 -16.21
CA SER A 594 -25.04 20.00 -17.32
C SER A 594 -24.14 19.64 -18.50
N LYS A 595 -22.85 19.37 -18.23
CA LYS A 595 -21.90 18.95 -19.27
C LYS A 595 -22.23 17.58 -19.86
N ALA A 596 -22.67 16.62 -19.04
CA ALA A 596 -23.09 15.31 -19.53
C ALA A 596 -24.26 15.45 -20.52
N ARG A 597 -25.26 16.30 -20.23
CA ARG A 597 -26.35 16.60 -21.17
C ARG A 597 -25.87 17.23 -22.47
N GLN A 598 -24.82 18.05 -22.43
CA GLN A 598 -24.21 18.60 -23.66
C GLN A 598 -23.58 17.49 -24.51
N MET A 599 -22.92 16.51 -23.87
CA MET A 599 -22.38 15.33 -24.57
C MET A 599 -23.49 14.47 -25.20
N VAL A 600 -24.59 14.24 -24.48
CA VAL A 600 -25.77 13.56 -25.02
C VAL A 600 -26.32 14.28 -26.27
N LYS A 601 -26.49 15.61 -26.20
CA LYS A 601 -26.98 16.40 -27.35
C LYS A 601 -26.05 16.29 -28.56
N HIS A 602 -24.74 16.29 -28.31
CA HIS A 602 -23.73 16.10 -29.35
C HIS A 602 -23.85 14.71 -29.99
N ASP A 603 -23.95 13.65 -29.20
CA ASP A 603 -24.04 12.29 -29.73
C ASP A 603 -25.35 12.05 -30.49
N LYS A 604 -26.48 12.59 -30.01
CA LYS A 604 -27.75 12.63 -30.76
C LYS A 604 -27.61 13.33 -32.10
N LYS A 605 -26.94 14.49 -32.15
CA LYS A 605 -26.66 15.22 -33.40
C LYS A 605 -25.85 14.39 -34.39
N HIS A 606 -25.05 13.44 -33.91
CA HIS A 606 -24.20 12.56 -34.72
C HIS A 606 -24.73 11.13 -34.85
N ASN A 607 -26.02 10.89 -34.54
CA ASN A 607 -26.67 9.56 -34.58
C ASN A 607 -25.92 8.47 -33.79
N ARG A 608 -25.35 8.83 -32.64
CA ARG A 608 -24.69 7.90 -31.71
C ARG A 608 -25.59 7.64 -30.50
N THR A 609 -25.59 6.41 -30.00
CA THR A 609 -26.27 6.04 -28.76
C THR A 609 -25.61 6.72 -27.57
N ALA A 610 -26.40 7.34 -26.70
CA ALA A 610 -25.91 7.94 -25.46
C ALA A 610 -26.07 6.92 -24.32
N PRO A 611 -24.98 6.33 -23.78
CA PRO A 611 -25.05 5.31 -22.73
C PRO A 611 -25.77 5.79 -21.47
N PHE A 612 -25.75 7.11 -21.25
CA PHE A 612 -26.42 7.76 -20.14
C PHE A 612 -27.96 7.71 -20.20
N GLU A 613 -28.56 7.62 -21.40
CA GLU A 613 -30.02 7.67 -21.59
C GLU A 613 -30.67 6.31 -21.80
N SER A 614 -29.88 5.26 -22.11
CA SER A 614 -30.36 3.88 -22.24
C SER A 614 -30.80 3.31 -20.90
#